data_AF-A0A154PGF7-F1
#
_entry.id   AF-A0A154PGF7-F1
#
_cell.length_a   1.000
_cell.length_b   1.000
_cell.length_c   1.000
_cell.angle_alpha   90.00
_cell.angle_beta   90.00
_cell.angle_gamma   90.00
#
_symmetry.space_group_name_H-M   'P 1'
#
loop_
_entity.id
_entity.type
_entity.pdbx_description
1 polymer ?
#
loop_
_entity_poly.entity_id
_entity_poly.type
_entity_poly.pdbx_seq_one_letter_code
_entity_poly.pdbx_strand_id
1 'polypeptide(L)' 'KMRLGRKHIEIATRWVPSAMVYGGTAGLAIVYFTDWKLVAQYLPFYGGKFKEG' A
#
# COMPACT_ATOMS: atom_id res chain seq x y z
N LYS A 1 14.25 -30.19 6.79
CA LYS A 1 13.79 -29.17 7.77
C LYS A 1 14.42 -27.83 7.41
N MET A 2 13.71 -26.93 6.71
CA MET A 2 14.23 -25.60 6.40
C MET A 2 14.46 -24.86 7.72
N ARG A 3 15.73 -24.64 8.08
CA ARG A 3 16.09 -23.82 9.24
C ARG A 3 16.15 -22.38 8.73
N LEU A 4 15.06 -21.63 8.89
CA LEU A 4 15.07 -20.18 8.73
C LEU A 4 16.09 -19.59 9.69
N GLY A 5 17.28 -19.32 9.16
CA GLY A 5 18.42 -18.82 9.92
C GLY A 5 18.52 -17.30 9.86
N ARG A 6 19.44 -16.74 10.67
CA ARG A 6 19.71 -15.30 10.78
C ARG A 6 19.89 -14.61 9.41
N LYS A 7 20.58 -15.27 8.46
CA LYS A 7 20.79 -14.79 7.09
C LYS A 7 19.48 -14.65 6.27
N HIS A 8 18.48 -15.50 6.48
CA HIS A 8 17.20 -15.39 5.78
C HIS A 8 16.40 -14.19 6.28
N ILE A 9 16.44 -13.94 7.60
CA ILE A 9 15.82 -12.76 8.21
C ILE A 9 16.52 -11.49 7.72
N GLU A 10 17.85 -11.48 7.65
CA GLU A 10 18.63 -10.35 7.13
C GLU A 10 18.33 -10.07 5.65
N ILE A 11 18.13 -11.10 4.84
CA ILE A 11 17.70 -10.92 3.45
C ILE A 11 16.27 -10.38 3.43
N ALA A 12 15.35 -10.95 4.19
CA ALA A 12 13.95 -10.51 4.23
C ALA A 12 13.82 -9.04 4.66
N THR A 13 14.60 -8.58 5.65
CA THR A 13 14.59 -7.17 6.06
C THR A 13 15.08 -6.23 4.96
N ARG A 14 15.98 -6.66 4.07
CA ARG A 14 16.39 -5.86 2.91
C ARG A 14 15.28 -5.69 1.88
N TRP A 15 14.30 -6.59 1.83
CA TRP A 15 13.13 -6.48 0.95
C TRP A 15 11.99 -5.64 1.52
N VAL A 16 12.06 -5.25 2.81
CA VAL A 16 11.02 -4.46 3.47
C VAL A 16 10.73 -3.15 2.73
N PRO A 17 11.72 -2.32 2.32
CA PRO A 17 11.44 -1.08 1.61
C PRO A 17 10.67 -1.33 0.30
N SER A 18 11.06 -2.34 -0.48
CA SER A 18 10.38 -2.71 -1.72
C SER A 18 8.96 -3.19 -1.46
N ALA A 19 8.77 -4.05 -0.45
CA ALA A 19 7.45 -4.54 -0.06
C ALA A 19 6.53 -3.40 0.41
N MET A 20 7.07 -2.39 1.11
CA MET A 20 6.32 -1.20 1.50
C MET A 20 5.89 -0.38 0.29
N VAL A 21 6.78 -0.16 -0.68
CA VAL A 21 6.45 0.58 -1.90
C VAL A 21 5.38 -0.16 -2.71
N TYR A 22 5.60 -1.44 -3.03
CA TYR A 22 4.61 -2.21 -3.80
C TYR A 22 3.28 -2.36 -3.07
N GLY A 23 3.31 -2.63 -1.76
CA GLY A 23 2.12 -2.72 -0.92
C GLY A 23 1.36 -1.39 -0.84
N GLY A 24 2.07 -0.27 -0.70
CA GLY A 24 1.50 1.07 -0.73
C GLY A 24 0.88 1.40 -2.07
N THR A 25 1.58 1.15 -3.18
CA THR A 25 1.05 1.39 -4.53
C THR A 25 -0.16 0.52 -4.83
N ALA A 26 -0.13 -0.77 -4.49
CA ALA A 26 -1.26 -1.67 -4.67
C ALA A 26 -2.47 -1.23 -3.83
N GLY A 27 -2.24 -0.83 -2.57
CA GLY A 27 -3.30 -0.29 -1.70
C GLY A 27 -3.92 0.99 -2.28
N LEU A 28 -3.10 1.91 -2.78
CA LEU A 28 -3.58 3.12 -3.47
C LEU A 28 -4.38 2.79 -4.73
N ALA A 29 -3.94 1.82 -5.53
CA ALA A 29 -4.67 1.37 -6.71
C ALA A 29 -6.04 0.77 -6.33
N ILE A 30 -6.11 -0.04 -5.27
CA ILE A 30 -7.38 -0.56 -4.76
C ILE A 30 -8.31 0.58 -4.35
N VAL A 31 -7.83 1.52 -3.54
CA VAL A 31 -8.60 2.71 -3.12
C VAL A 31 -9.13 3.48 -4.34
N TYR A 32 -8.32 3.59 -5.39
CA TYR A 32 -8.70 4.27 -6.64
C TYR A 32 -9.83 3.55 -7.38
N PHE A 33 -9.71 2.23 -7.56
CA PHE A 33 -10.68 1.43 -8.33
C PHE A 33 -11.98 1.13 -7.57
N THR A 34 -11.92 0.96 -6.24
CA THR A 34 -13.12 0.69 -5.42
C THR A 34 -13.84 1.96 -4.97
N ASP A 35 -13.34 3.15 -5.37
CA ASP A 35 -13.83 4.45 -4.93
C ASP A 35 -13.98 4.49 -3.39
N TRP A 36 -12.93 4.04 -2.68
CA TRP A 36 -12.95 3.91 -1.24
C TRP A 36 -12.95 5.28 -0.56
N LYS A 37 -14.15 5.85 -0.41
CA LYS A 37 -14.42 7.22 0.06
C LYS A 37 -13.71 7.56 1.37
N LEU A 38 -13.57 6.60 2.30
CA LEU A 38 -12.90 6.77 3.59
C LEU A 38 -11.43 7.20 3.48
N VAL A 39 -10.70 6.66 2.50
CA VAL A 39 -9.28 6.99 2.26
C VAL A 39 -9.16 8.08 1.20
N ALA A 40 -9.96 8.01 0.15
CA ALA A 40 -9.93 8.95 -0.97
C ALA A 40 -10.27 10.39 -0.55
N GLN A 41 -11.09 10.60 0.48
CA GLN A 41 -11.41 11.94 1.00
C GLN A 41 -10.21 12.72 1.55
N TYR A 42 -9.14 12.02 1.97
CA TYR A 42 -7.90 12.65 2.44
C TYR A 42 -6.94 13.00 1.30
N LEU A 43 -7.21 12.55 0.06
CA LEU A 43 -6.38 12.86 -1.10
C LEU A 43 -6.80 14.20 -1.71
N PRO A 44 -5.88 15.17 -1.86
CA PRO A 44 -6.20 16.52 -2.35
C PRO A 44 -6.75 16.53 -3.78
N PHE A 45 -6.49 15.49 -4.57
CA PHE A 45 -6.96 15.35 -5.95
C PHE A 45 -8.36 14.75 -6.09
N TYR A 46 -8.92 14.14 -5.03
CA TYR A 46 -10.21 13.45 -5.06
C TYR A 46 -11.40 14.33 -4.61
N GLY A 47 -11.15 15.49 -4.01
CA GLY A 47 -12.17 16.42 -3.50
C GLY A 47 -13.14 16.97 -4.56
N GLY A 48 -12.89 16.74 -5.85
CA GLY A 48 -13.83 17.04 -6.94
C GLY A 48 -14.78 15.89 -7.32
N LYS A 49 -14.39 14.62 -7.09
CA LYS A 49 -15.16 13.44 -7.52
C LYS A 49 -16.35 13.12 -6.58
N PHE A 50 -16.24 13.52 -5.31
CA PHE A 50 -17.27 13.31 -4.27
C PHE A 50 -17.89 14.62 -3.79
N LYS A 51 -17.94 15.67 -4.62
CA LYS A 51 -18.78 16.83 -4.31
C LYS A 51 -20.23 16.36 -4.31
N GLU A 52 -20.78 16.28 -3.10
CA GLU A 52 -22.20 16.13 -2.83
C GLU A 52 -22.93 17.27 -3.56
N GLY A 53 -23.67 16.91 -4.60
CA GLY A 53 -24.77 17.70 -5.13
C GLY A 53 -26.03 17.35 -4.37
#